data_AF-A0A9R1C8I5-F1
#
_entry.id   AF-A0A9R1C8I5-F1
#
_cell.length_a   1.000
_cell.length_b   1.000
_cell.length_c   1.000
_cell.angle_alpha   90.00
_cell.angle_beta   90.00
_cell.angle_gamma   90.00
#
_symmetry.space_group_name_H-M   'P 1'
#
loop_
_entity.id
_entity.type
_entity.pdbx_description
1 polymer ?
#
loop_
_entity_poly.entity_id
_entity_poly.type
_entity_poly.pdbx_seq_one_letter_code
_entity_poly.pdbx_strand_id
1 'polypeptide(L)' 'MTKEGPYGIDIDTMVRSDLKNVVDTAELKGLNKGIEQGAISERRKNAKAMKDLGMSLETIAKVTGMSVEDIAEL' A
#
# COMPACT_ATOMS: atom_id res chain seq x y z
N MET A 1 12.15 -14.71 39.64
CA MET A 1 11.17 -13.77 40.20
C MET A 1 10.51 -13.09 39.01
N THR A 2 9.32 -13.55 38.60
CA THR A 2 8.52 -12.89 37.56
C THR A 2 8.24 -11.48 38.06
N LYS A 3 8.71 -10.47 37.32
CA LYS A 3 8.41 -9.09 37.65
C LYS A 3 7.02 -8.84 37.08
N GLU A 4 6.01 -8.82 37.95
CA GLU A 4 4.64 -8.53 37.54
C GLU A 4 4.52 -7.05 37.19
N GLY A 5 3.93 -6.78 36.02
CA GLY A 5 3.61 -5.44 35.56
C GLY A 5 2.30 -4.93 36.16
N PRO A 6 1.85 -3.72 35.76
CA PRO A 6 0.50 -3.28 36.09
C PRO A 6 -0.49 -4.35 35.59
N TYR A 7 -1.53 -4.64 36.38
CA TYR A 7 -2.54 -5.67 36.12
C TYR A 7 -2.13 -7.14 36.39
N GLY A 8 -1.00 -7.39 37.05
CA GLY A 8 -0.60 -8.77 37.42
C GLY A 8 -0.20 -9.63 36.22
N ILE A 9 0.14 -8.97 35.10
CA ILE A 9 0.63 -9.63 33.89
C ILE A 9 2.16 -9.64 33.96
N ASP A 10 2.76 -10.80 33.67
CA ASP A 10 4.20 -10.94 33.57
C ASP A 10 4.79 -9.98 32.49
N ILE A 11 5.81 -9.21 32.87
CA ILE A 11 6.40 -8.18 32.00
C ILE A 11 6.97 -8.78 30.71
N ASP A 12 7.55 -9.98 30.75
CA ASP A 12 8.06 -10.65 29.55
C ASP A 12 6.93 -10.92 28.54
N THR A 13 5.77 -11.35 29.04
CA THR A 13 4.57 -11.56 28.23
C THR A 13 4.04 -10.25 27.62
N MET A 14 4.07 -9.15 28.37
CA MET A 14 3.69 -7.83 27.87
C MET A 14 4.61 -7.36 26.74
N VAL A 15 5.92 -7.40 26.97
CA VAL A 15 6.93 -6.96 25.97
C VAL A 15 6.83 -7.79 24.70
N ARG A 16 6.69 -9.11 24.82
CA ARG A 16 6.52 -9.99 23.66
C ARG A 16 5.26 -9.66 22.85
N SER A 17 4.16 -9.35 23.52
CA SER A 17 2.90 -9.01 22.87
C SER A 17 3.00 -7.67 22.14
N ASP A 18 3.60 -6.66 22.78
CA ASP A 18 3.82 -5.35 22.16
C ASP A 18 4.74 -5.44 20.95
N LEU A 19 5.85 -6.19 21.05
CA LEU A 19 6.76 -6.41 19.92
C LEU A 19 6.05 -7.12 18.76
N LYS A 20 5.23 -8.14 19.05
CA LYS A 20 4.42 -8.82 18.03
C LYS A 20 3.47 -7.84 17.34
N ASN A 21 2.75 -7.01 18.10
CA ASN A 21 1.83 -6.02 17.55
C ASN A 21 2.55 -5.00 16.65
N VAL A 22 3.76 -4.57 17.03
CA VAL A 22 4.60 -3.67 16.22
C VAL A 22 4.97 -4.32 14.90
N VAL A 23 5.44 -5.57 14.92
CA VAL A 23 5.81 -6.32 13.71
C VAL A 23 4.61 -6.55 12.81
N ASP A 24 3.51 -7.08 13.35
CA ASP A 24 2.27 -7.33 12.60
C ASP A 24 1.76 -6.04 11.93
N THR A 25 1.79 -4.92 12.65
CA THR A 25 1.38 -3.62 12.10
C THR A 25 2.33 -3.13 11.00
N ALA A 26 3.63 -3.35 11.16
CA ALA A 26 4.63 -2.96 10.17
C ALA A 26 4.47 -3.79 8.87
N GLU A 27 4.27 -5.10 9.00
CA GLU A 27 4.03 -6.00 7.87
C GLU A 27 2.75 -5.63 7.13
N LEU A 28 1.64 -5.42 7.84
CA LEU A 28 0.37 -5.01 7.25
C LEU A 28 0.49 -3.67 6.50
N LYS A 29 1.16 -2.68 7.10
CA LYS A 29 1.41 -1.39 6.44
C LYS A 29 2.31 -1.55 5.21
N GLY A 30 3.33 -2.39 5.29
CA GLY A 30 4.23 -2.68 4.17
C GLY A 30 3.50 -3.32 3.00
N LEU A 31 2.67 -4.33 3.27
CA LEU A 31 1.86 -5.02 2.27
C LEU A 31 0.88 -4.05 1.59
N ASN A 32 0.14 -3.26 2.37
CA ASN A 32 -0.83 -2.30 1.82
C ASN A 32 -0.15 -1.26 0.92
N LYS A 33 0.99 -0.70 1.34
CA LYS A 33 1.78 0.22 0.52
C LYS A 33 2.28 -0.44 -0.76
N GLY A 34 2.75 -1.69 -0.68
CA GLY A 34 3.22 -2.44 -1.85
C GLY A 34 2.11 -2.68 -2.87
N ILE A 35 0.92 -3.09 -2.41
CA ILE A 35 -0.26 -3.29 -3.26
C ILE A 35 -0.68 -1.97 -3.94
N GLU A 36 -0.74 -0.87 -3.18
CA GLU A 36 -1.11 0.44 -3.70
C GLU A 36 -0.10 0.94 -4.75
N GLN A 37 1.19 0.86 -4.45
CA GLN A 37 2.25 1.25 -5.38
C GLN A 37 2.24 0.39 -6.66
N GLY A 38 2.01 -0.92 -6.52
CA GLY A 38 1.87 -1.83 -7.66
C GLY A 38 0.69 -1.45 -8.55
N ALA A 39 -0.48 -1.22 -7.95
CA ALA A 39 -1.68 -0.82 -8.68
C ALA A 39 -1.49 0.51 -9.43
N ILE A 40 -0.85 1.50 -8.81
CA ILE A 40 -0.53 2.79 -9.45
C ILE A 40 0.47 2.59 -10.59
N SER A 41 1.53 1.81 -10.38
CA SER A 41 2.55 1.54 -11.39
C SER A 41 1.95 0.87 -12.63
N GLU A 42 1.15 -0.17 -12.45
CA GLU A 42 0.49 -0.88 -13.55
C GLU A 42 -0.52 -0.01 -14.28
N ARG A 43 -1.30 0.82 -13.55
CA ARG A 43 -2.23 1.77 -14.17
C ARG A 43 -1.50 2.75 -15.09
N ARG A 44 -0.36 3.33 -14.64
CA ARG A 44 0.45 4.25 -15.46
C ARG A 44 1.09 3.55 -16.67
N LYS A 45 1.62 2.35 -16.50
CA LYS A 45 2.19 1.57 -17.61
C LYS A 45 1.14 1.28 -18.69
N ASN A 46 -0.06 0.85 -18.27
CA ASN A 46 -1.16 0.57 -19.19
C ASN A 46 -1.64 1.83 -19.89
N ALA A 47 -1.82 2.94 -19.17
CA ALA A 47 -2.19 4.22 -19.76
C ALA A 47 -1.18 4.70 -20.81
N LYS A 48 0.12 4.57 -20.52
CA LYS A 48 1.19 4.88 -21.47
C LYS A 48 1.13 3.99 -22.71
N ALA A 49 1.00 2.67 -22.53
CA ALA A 49 0.88 1.74 -23.66
C ALA A 49 -0.35 2.05 -24.54
N MET A 50 -1.49 2.39 -23.94
CA MET A 50 -2.68 2.79 -24.69
C MET A 50 -2.48 4.09 -25.48
N LYS A 51 -1.76 5.06 -24.89
CA LYS A 51 -1.39 6.32 -25.54
C LYS A 51 -0.47 6.07 -26.73
N ASP A 52 0.54 5.22 -26.57
CA ASP A 52 1.47 4.81 -27.63
C ASP A 52 0.74 4.06 -28.77
N LEU A 53 -0.36 3.37 -28.47
CA LEU A 53 -1.25 2.74 -29.46
C LEU A 53 -2.22 3.72 -30.14
N GLY A 54 -2.17 5.02 -29.81
CA GLY A 54 -2.98 6.06 -30.44
C GLY A 54 -4.41 6.15 -29.94
N MET A 55 -4.72 5.58 -28.77
CA MET A 55 -6.05 5.72 -28.16
C MET A 55 -6.29 7.16 -27.70
N SER A 56 -7.54 7.64 -27.74
CA SER A 56 -7.87 8.99 -27.27
C SER A 56 -7.68 9.11 -25.75
N LEU A 57 -7.22 10.27 -25.28
CA LEU A 57 -6.99 10.52 -23.85
C LEU A 57 -8.25 10.29 -23.01
N GLU A 58 -9.42 10.66 -23.54
CA GLU A 58 -10.73 10.41 -22.90
C GLU A 58 -11.02 8.92 -22.71
N THR A 59 -10.68 8.09 -23.71
CA THR A 59 -10.84 6.63 -23.62
C THR A 59 -9.90 6.04 -22.59
N ILE A 60 -8.64 6.49 -22.58
CA ILE A 60 -7.63 6.04 -21.62
C ILE A 60 -8.06 6.44 -20.20
N ALA A 61 -8.53 7.66 -20.00
CA ALA A 61 -9.04 8.14 -18.71
C ALA A 61 -10.19 7.28 -18.20
N LYS A 62 -11.16 6.96 -19.07
CA LYS A 62 -12.30 6.10 -18.73
C LYS A 62 -11.88 4.68 -18.32
N VAL A 63 -10.90 4.09 -19.00
CA VAL A 63 -10.47 2.71 -18.75
C VAL A 63 -9.55 2.61 -17.52
N THR A 64 -8.63 3.56 -17.38
CA THR A 64 -7.60 3.52 -16.33
C THR A 64 -8.08 4.17 -15.02
N GLY A 65 -9.08 5.05 -15.10
CA GLY A 65 -9.52 5.89 -13.99
C GLY A 65 -8.54 7.02 -13.67
N MET A 66 -7.58 7.31 -14.56
CA MET A 66 -6.68 8.47 -14.44
C MET A 66 -7.34 9.72 -15.03
N SER A 67 -6.87 10.90 -14.59
CA SER A 67 -7.28 12.16 -15.21
C SER A 67 -6.68 12.30 -16.61
N VAL A 68 -7.35 13.06 -17.46
CA VAL A 68 -6.85 13.33 -18.82
C VAL A 68 -5.53 14.09 -18.75
N GLU A 69 -5.39 14.98 -17.78
CA GLU A 69 -4.19 15.76 -17.50
C GLU A 69 -3.01 14.85 -17.13
N ASP A 70 -3.21 13.90 -16.20
CA ASP A 70 -2.15 12.97 -15.81
C ASP A 70 -1.70 12.10 -16.98
N ILE A 71 -2.62 11.70 -17.87
CA ILE A 71 -2.31 10.89 -19.06
C ILE A 71 -1.59 11.71 -20.14
N ALA A 72 -1.95 12.99 -20.30
CA ALA A 72 -1.28 13.89 -21.23
C ALA A 72 0.22 14.02 -20.92
N GLU A 73 0.57 13.97 -19.63
CA GLU A 73 1.95 14.04 -19.11
C GLU A 73 2.71 12.69 -19.05
N LEU A 74 2.08 11.55 -19.38
CA LEU A 74 2.73 10.23 -19.46
C LEU A 74 3.59 10.05 -20.73
#